data_AF-A0A6L5Y1C9-F1
#
_entry.id   AF-A0A6L5Y1C9-F1
#
_cell.length_a   1.000
_cell.length_b   1.000
_cell.length_c   1.000
_cell.angle_alpha   90.00
_cell.angle_beta   90.00
_cell.angle_gamma   90.00
#
_symmetry.space_group_name_H-M   'P 1'
#
loop_
_entity.id
_entity.type
_entity.pdbx_description
1 polymer ?
#
loop_
_entity_poly.entity_id
_entity_poly.type
_entity_poly.pdbx_seq_one_letter_code
_entity_poly.pdbx_strand_id
1 'polypeptide(L)'
;MKYHGSEKNRAIKVIEDQMLPLSIHTEDKEQWLGDGVYLYEEKFYAYRWIEKMHQSNIRKEEYDSGIQVLEKFMVLGVKIEYDKDREYRMSNPEHYITFCNIADAIKKKK
;
A
#
# COMPACT_ATOMS: atom_id res chain seq x y z
N MET A 1 14.91 -3.93 -6.84
CA MET A 1 13.54 -4.10 -7.39
C MET A 1 12.58 -3.97 -6.22
N LYS A 2 11.47 -3.26 -6.36
CA LYS A 2 10.42 -3.15 -5.34
C LYS A 2 9.10 -3.68 -5.90
N TYR A 3 8.10 -3.84 -5.04
CA TYR A 3 6.78 -4.32 -5.43
C TYR A 3 5.68 -3.39 -4.96
N HIS A 4 4.69 -3.15 -5.82
CA HIS A 4 3.50 -2.36 -5.53
C HIS A 4 2.25 -3.16 -5.84
N GLY A 5 1.33 -3.28 -4.88
CA GLY A 5 0.02 -3.87 -5.10
C GLY A 5 -0.97 -2.80 -5.55
N SER A 6 -1.68 -3.03 -6.67
CA SER A 6 -2.65 -2.09 -7.21
C SER A 6 -3.84 -2.79 -7.87
N GLU A 7 -4.95 -2.07 -8.05
CA GLU A 7 -6.02 -2.53 -8.94
C GLU A 7 -5.49 -2.64 -10.37
N LYS A 8 -5.97 -3.66 -11.09
CA LYS A 8 -5.48 -4.02 -12.41
C LYS A 8 -5.57 -2.88 -13.41
N ASN A 9 -6.73 -2.19 -13.49
CA ASN A 9 -6.92 -1.06 -14.40
C ASN A 9 -6.00 0.12 -14.06
N ARG A 10 -5.77 0.38 -12.77
CA ARG A 10 -4.84 1.42 -12.30
C ARG A 10 -3.41 1.04 -12.64
N ALA A 11 -3.03 -0.22 -12.42
CA ALA A 11 -1.70 -0.72 -12.71
C ALA A 11 -1.38 -0.76 -14.21
N ILE A 12 -2.37 -1.05 -15.07
CA ILE A 12 -2.21 -0.94 -16.53
C ILE A 12 -1.85 0.50 -16.90
N LYS A 13 -2.58 1.50 -16.37
CA LYS A 13 -2.23 2.92 -16.57
C LYS A 13 -0.84 3.26 -16.06
N VAL A 14 -0.45 2.76 -14.89
CA VAL A 14 0.93 2.95 -14.37
C VAL A 14 1.98 2.42 -15.33
N ILE A 15 1.72 1.27 -15.98
CA ILE A 15 2.63 0.70 -16.98
C ILE A 15 2.66 1.57 -18.24
N GLU A 16 1.51 2.06 -18.70
CA GLU A 16 1.41 2.92 -19.89
C GLU A 16 2.09 4.28 -19.67
N ASP A 17 1.79 4.93 -18.54
CA ASP A 17 2.26 6.27 -18.18
C ASP A 17 3.67 6.27 -17.56
N GLN A 18 4.18 5.10 -17.16
CA GLN A 18 5.40 4.94 -16.37
C GLN A 18 5.44 5.80 -15.09
N MET A 19 4.27 6.05 -14.50
CA MET A 19 4.12 6.92 -13.33
C MET A 19 3.21 6.28 -12.27
N LEU A 20 3.72 6.18 -11.04
CA LEU A 20 2.92 5.72 -9.91
C LEU A 20 2.07 6.87 -9.35
N PRO A 21 0.73 6.75 -9.34
CA PRO A 21 -0.15 7.75 -8.75
C PRO A 21 0.00 7.75 -7.22
N LEU A 22 0.10 8.95 -6.66
CA LEU A 22 0.13 9.17 -5.21
C LEU A 22 -1.16 8.66 -4.56
N SER A 23 -1.04 7.98 -3.43
CA SER A 23 -2.15 7.80 -2.50
C SER A 23 -2.22 9.06 -1.64
N ILE A 24 -3.34 9.79 -1.72
CA ILE A 24 -3.54 11.05 -0.99
C ILE A 24 -4.74 10.88 -0.07
N HIS A 25 -4.70 11.53 1.09
CA HIS A 25 -5.77 11.62 2.07
C HIS A 25 -7.02 12.32 1.53
N THR A 26 -7.76 11.66 0.65
CA THR A 26 -9.12 12.10 0.32
C THR A 26 -10.17 11.18 0.94
N GLU A 27 -9.75 10.01 1.42
CA GLU A 27 -10.61 8.98 1.98
C GLU A 27 -9.92 8.38 3.22
N ASP A 28 -10.59 8.41 4.39
CA ASP A 28 -10.17 7.71 5.61
C ASP A 28 -10.26 6.18 5.38
N LYS A 29 -9.25 5.61 4.71
CA LYS A 29 -9.15 4.16 4.54
C LYS A 29 -8.46 3.56 5.75
N GLU A 30 -8.99 2.46 6.29
CA GLU A 30 -8.44 1.75 7.46
C GLU A 30 -6.95 1.37 7.31
N GLN A 31 -6.55 1.19 6.05
CA GLN A 31 -5.22 0.85 5.56
C GLN A 31 -4.33 2.06 5.20
N TRP A 32 -4.74 3.31 5.40
CA TRP A 32 -3.92 4.44 4.95
C TRP A 32 -2.73 4.67 5.91
N LEU A 33 -1.50 4.69 5.38
CA LEU A 33 -0.24 4.83 6.14
C LEU A 33 0.41 6.21 5.95
N GLY A 34 -0.34 7.20 5.46
CA GLY A 34 0.15 8.54 5.12
C GLY A 34 0.34 8.75 3.61
N ASP A 35 0.39 9.99 3.15
CA ASP A 35 0.42 10.30 1.72
C ASP A 35 1.70 9.81 1.04
N GLY A 36 1.56 9.17 -0.12
CA GLY A 36 2.69 8.73 -0.91
C GLY A 36 2.45 7.46 -1.72
N VAL A 37 3.56 6.81 -2.09
CA VAL A 37 3.59 5.54 -2.83
C VAL A 37 4.13 4.44 -1.91
N TYR A 38 3.33 3.40 -1.69
CA TYR A 38 3.75 2.26 -0.87
C TYR A 38 4.45 1.20 -1.70
N LEU A 39 5.65 0.82 -1.26
CA LEU A 39 6.50 -0.15 -1.93
C LEU A 39 7.02 -1.18 -0.93
N TYR A 40 7.10 -2.42 -1.39
CA TYR A 40 7.58 -3.55 -0.60
C TYR A 40 8.85 -4.14 -1.20
N GLU A 41 9.76 -4.60 -0.34
CA GLU A 41 10.96 -5.34 -0.77
C GLU A 41 10.61 -6.72 -1.31
N GLU A 42 9.58 -7.36 -0.74
CA GLU A 42 9.14 -8.69 -1.13
C GLU A 42 7.76 -8.68 -1.76
N LYS A 43 7.60 -9.45 -2.84
CA LYS A 43 6.33 -9.60 -3.59
C LYS A 43 5.19 -10.07 -2.69
N PHE A 44 5.49 -10.93 -1.72
CA PHE A 44 4.52 -11.46 -0.76
C PHE A 44 3.83 -10.33 0.03
N TYR A 45 4.57 -9.31 0.47
CA TYR A 45 3.98 -8.22 1.24
C TYR A 45 3.08 -7.30 0.39
N ALA A 46 3.38 -7.14 -0.90
CA ALA A 46 2.49 -6.45 -1.83
C ALA A 46 1.17 -7.22 -2.04
N TYR A 47 1.22 -8.56 -2.07
CA TYR A 47 0.03 -9.39 -2.11
C TYR A 47 -0.77 -9.30 -0.80
N ARG A 48 -0.10 -9.45 0.35
CA ARG A 48 -0.73 -9.30 1.68
C ARG A 48 -1.39 -7.93 1.85
N TRP A 49 -0.82 -6.89 1.25
CA TRP A 49 -1.44 -5.57 1.22
C TRP A 49 -2.78 -5.57 0.49
N ILE A 50 -2.85 -6.16 -0.71
CA ILE A 50 -4.08 -6.32 -1.47
C ILE A 50 -5.13 -7.09 -0.65
N GLU A 51 -4.74 -8.20 -0.02
CA GLU A 51 -5.64 -8.95 0.85
C GLU A 51 -6.20 -8.08 1.99
N LYS A 52 -5.34 -7.29 2.67
CA LYS A 52 -5.75 -6.37 3.74
C LYS A 52 -6.72 -5.30 3.26
N MET A 53 -6.48 -4.71 2.08
CA MET A 53 -7.36 -3.72 1.46
C MET A 53 -8.80 -4.23 1.31
N HIS A 54 -8.97 -5.54 1.10
CA HIS A 54 -10.26 -6.18 0.85
C HIS A 54 -10.74 -7.04 2.01
N GLN A 55 -10.05 -7.04 3.14
CA GLN A 55 -10.45 -7.84 4.29
C GLN A 55 -11.85 -7.47 4.78
N SER A 56 -12.22 -6.18 4.71
CA SER A 56 -13.57 -5.71 5.04
C SER A 56 -14.62 -6.17 4.01
N ASN A 57 -14.31 -6.14 2.72
CA ASN A 57 -15.22 -6.58 1.66
C ASN A 57 -15.39 -8.11 1.64
N ILE A 58 -14.33 -8.87 1.93
CA ILE A 58 -14.39 -10.34 2.13
C ILE A 58 -15.29 -10.66 3.33
N ARG A 59 -15.15 -9.94 4.45
CA ARG A 59 -16.02 -10.11 5.63
C ARG A 59 -17.49 -9.77 5.35
N LYS A 60 -17.76 -8.93 4.35
CA LYS A 60 -19.10 -8.54 3.90
C LYS A 60 -19.64 -9.44 2.79
N GLU A 61 -18.93 -10.51 2.42
CA GLU A 61 -19.29 -11.42 1.32
C GLU A 61 -19.43 -10.71 -0.05
N GLU A 62 -18.85 -9.51 -0.21
CA GLU A 62 -18.77 -8.82 -1.51
C GLU A 62 -17.73 -9.48 -2.44
N TYR A 63 -16.82 -10.26 -1.85
CA TYR A 63 -15.86 -11.10 -2.55
C TYR A 63 -15.89 -12.51 -1.98
N ASP A 64 -16.13 -13.48 -2.86
CA ASP A 64 -16.41 -14.88 -2.50
C ASP A 64 -15.14 -15.75 -2.46
N SER A 65 -14.03 -15.29 -3.06
CA SER A 65 -12.78 -16.07 -3.07
C SER A 65 -11.54 -15.25 -3.41
N GLY A 66 -10.36 -15.80 -3.09
CA GLY A 66 -9.07 -15.26 -3.53
C GLY A 66 -8.95 -15.11 -5.06
N ILE A 67 -9.75 -15.85 -5.85
CA ILE A 67 -9.75 -15.73 -7.32
C ILE A 67 -10.26 -14.35 -7.76
N GLN A 68 -11.34 -13.83 -7.18
CA GLN A 68 -11.87 -12.51 -7.53
C GLN A 68 -10.88 -11.39 -7.18
N VAL A 69 -10.11 -11.56 -6.10
CA VAL A 69 -9.00 -10.66 -5.74
C VAL A 69 -7.91 -10.71 -6.81
N LEU A 70 -7.54 -11.90 -7.30
CA LEU A 70 -6.55 -12.05 -8.37
C LEU A 70 -7.01 -11.49 -9.73
N GLU A 71 -8.31 -11.45 -9.99
CA GLU A 71 -8.86 -10.83 -11.21
C GLU A 71 -8.83 -9.30 -11.16
N LYS A 72 -9.11 -8.72 -10.00
CA LYS A 72 -9.19 -7.26 -9.81
C LYS A 72 -7.85 -6.59 -9.53
N PHE A 73 -6.86 -7.32 -9.05
CA PHE A 73 -5.58 -6.76 -8.60
C PHE A 73 -4.37 -7.36 -9.29
N MET A 74 -3.27 -6.61 -9.24
CA MET A 74 -1.97 -7.10 -9.69
C MET A 74 -0.84 -6.54 -8.85
N VAL A 75 0.27 -7.28 -8.83
CA VAL A 75 1.52 -6.83 -8.22
C VAL A 75 2.46 -6.38 -9.31
N LEU A 76 2.79 -5.09 -9.29
CA LEU A 76 3.79 -4.47 -10.15
C LEU A 76 5.19 -4.68 -9.55
N GLY A 77 6.13 -5.11 -10.38
CA GLY A 77 7.55 -4.99 -10.07
C GLY A 77 8.06 -3.64 -10.58
N VAL A 78 8.66 -2.84 -9.70
CA VAL A 78 9.06 -1.47 -10.04
C VAL A 78 10.54 -1.23 -9.74
N LYS A 79 11.19 -0.54 -10.68
CA LYS A 79 12.45 0.17 -10.45
C LYS A 79 12.09 1.64 -10.52
N ILE A 80 12.26 2.34 -9.41
CA ILE A 80 11.85 3.75 -9.30
C ILE A 80 13.07 4.62 -9.10
N GLU A 81 13.04 5.78 -9.75
CA GLU A 81 13.88 6.91 -9.39
C GLU A 81 13.08 7.76 -8.39
N TYR A 82 13.71 8.09 -7.27
CA TYR A 82 13.06 8.86 -6.21
C TYR A 82 14.10 9.64 -5.42
N ASP A 83 13.64 10.73 -4.82
CA ASP A 83 14.41 11.48 -3.85
C ASP A 83 14.55 10.69 -2.55
N LYS A 84 15.79 10.39 -2.16
CA LYS A 84 16.10 9.59 -0.97
C LYS A 84 15.72 10.30 0.32
N ASP A 85 15.69 11.63 0.32
CA ASP A 85 15.30 12.41 1.50
C ASP A 85 13.79 12.32 1.76
N ARG A 86 13.03 11.88 0.76
CA ARG A 86 11.59 11.63 0.85
C ARG A 86 11.25 10.17 1.14
N GLU A 87 12.25 9.35 1.43
CA GLU A 87 12.04 7.94 1.70
C GLU A 87 11.68 7.70 3.16
N TYR A 88 10.55 7.03 3.39
CA TYR A 88 10.16 6.55 4.71
C TYR A 88 10.27 5.02 4.78
N ARG A 89 11.16 4.53 5.65
CA ARG A 89 11.46 3.10 5.84
C ARG A 89 11.30 2.66 7.28
N MET A 90 10.55 1.58 7.50
CA MET A 90 10.40 0.97 8.82
C MET A 90 11.69 0.33 9.39
N SER A 91 12.68 0.05 8.54
CA SER A 91 13.99 -0.43 8.98
C SER A 91 14.92 0.68 9.47
N ASN A 92 14.58 1.96 9.21
CA ASN A 92 15.30 3.08 9.80
C ASN A 92 14.78 3.31 11.23
N PRO A 93 15.64 3.31 12.27
CA PRO A 93 15.24 3.50 13.66
C PRO A 93 14.47 4.81 13.92
N GLU A 94 14.87 5.92 13.30
CA GLU A 94 14.22 7.23 13.50
C GLU A 94 12.80 7.24 12.95
N HIS A 95 12.62 6.68 11.75
CA HIS A 95 11.30 6.50 11.15
C HIS A 95 10.44 5.56 12.01
N TYR A 96 11.01 4.45 12.49
CA TYR A 96 10.29 3.53 13.37
C TYR A 96 9.83 4.19 14.67
N ILE A 97 10.71 4.96 15.33
CA ILE A 97 10.36 5.74 16.53
C ILE A 97 9.24 6.73 16.23
N THR A 98 9.33 7.44 15.09
CA THR A 98 8.29 8.37 14.64
C THR A 98 6.94 7.67 14.48
N PHE A 99 6.92 6.52 13.81
CA PHE A 99 5.72 5.70 13.64
C PHE A 99 5.12 5.28 14.99
N CYS A 100 5.94 4.75 15.90
CA CYS A 100 5.49 4.31 17.23
C CYS A 100 4.89 5.47 18.04
N ASN A 101 5.54 6.63 18.05
CA ASN A 101 5.04 7.81 18.76
C ASN A 101 3.66 8.25 18.24
N ILE A 102 3.48 8.28 16.91
CA ILE A 102 2.20 8.63 16.29
C ILE A 102 1.14 7.57 16.62
N ALA A 103 1.47 6.29 16.49
CA ALA A 103 0.55 5.19 16.77
C ALA A 103 0.08 5.20 18.24
N ASP A 104 0.97 5.48 19.18
CA ASP A 104 0.63 5.58 20.60
C ASP A 104 -0.22 6.82 20.91
N ALA A 105 0.07 7.95 20.27
CA ALA A 105 -0.76 9.15 20.40
C ALA A 105 -2.19 8.91 19.88
N ILE A 106 -2.35 8.19 18.77
CA ILE A 106 -3.67 7.82 18.22
C ILE A 106 -4.42 6.88 19.17
N LYS A 107 -3.74 5.87 19.75
CA LYS A 107 -4.37 4.95 20.71
C LYS A 107 -4.85 5.65 21.98
N LYS A 108 -4.10 6.64 22.48
CA LYS A 108 -4.48 7.42 23.67
C LYS A 108 -5.66 8.38 23.43
N LYS A 109 -6.01 8.66 22.17
CA LYS A 109 -7.16 9.50 21.78
C LYS A 109 -8.46 8.70 21.60
N LYS A 110 -8.40 7.35 21.62
CA LYS A 110 -9.56 6.46 21.63
C LYS A 110 -9.91 6.06 23.05
#